data_AF-A0A853IXG1-F1
#
_entry.id   AF-A0A853IXG1-F1
#
_cell.length_a   1.000
_cell.length_b   1.000
_cell.length_c   1.000
_cell.angle_alpha   90.00
_cell.angle_beta   90.00
_cell.angle_gamma   90.00
#
_symmetry.space_group_name_H-M   'P 1'
#
loop_
_entity.id
_entity.type
_entity.pdbx_description
1 polymer ?
#
loop_
_entity_poly.entity_id
_entity_poly.type
_entity_poly.pdbx_seq_one_letter_code
_entity_poly.pdbx_strand_id
1 'polypeptide(L)'
;MRWVSDLGDVLVLTPLVLAVFGGLLLRRQRVLALGWLLAVLVNSLAVRVLKGAIGRERPAGAAELVTSGASFPSGHAAGALLVYGLLLWIVLPLVARRRWRAVLAVAGGVLIGAIVVSRVLLRVHFVSDVVGGLLLAGFTLLLATGLLRPWRPGDGVEWERPWPR
;
A
#
# COMPACT_ATOMS: atom_id res chain seq x y z
N MET A 1 -4.98 10.70 -17.85
CA MET A 1 -4.60 9.42 -17.22
C MET A 1 -3.27 9.46 -16.46
N ARG A 2 -2.30 10.32 -16.81
CA ARG A 2 -1.03 10.45 -16.06
C ARG A 2 -1.21 10.75 -14.56
N TRP A 3 -2.06 11.73 -14.23
CA TRP A 3 -2.42 12.12 -12.86
C TRP A 3 -2.89 10.96 -11.95
N VAL A 4 -3.59 9.96 -12.52
CA VAL A 4 -4.03 8.79 -11.76
C VAL A 4 -2.86 7.84 -11.50
N SER A 5 -1.92 7.72 -12.44
CA SER A 5 -0.70 6.95 -12.26
C SER A 5 0.22 7.58 -11.22
N ASP A 6 0.27 8.92 -11.17
CA ASP A 6 1.12 9.66 -10.24
C ASP A 6 0.78 9.35 -8.77
N LEU A 7 -0.47 8.97 -8.48
CA LEU A 7 -0.88 8.51 -7.14
C LEU A 7 -0.20 7.19 -6.73
N GLY A 8 0.26 6.39 -7.69
CA GLY A 8 1.10 5.21 -7.44
C GLY A 8 2.60 5.49 -7.52
N ASP A 9 3.02 6.74 -7.75
CA ASP A 9 4.42 7.10 -7.88
C ASP A 9 5.11 7.22 -6.52
N VAL A 10 6.41 6.96 -6.49
CA VAL A 10 7.26 7.09 -5.30
C VAL A 10 7.18 8.51 -4.72
N LEU A 11 7.08 9.53 -5.57
CA LEU A 11 7.00 10.93 -5.13
C LEU A 11 5.73 11.24 -4.34
N VAL A 12 4.61 10.56 -4.63
CA VAL A 12 3.35 10.72 -3.89
C VAL A 12 3.30 9.76 -2.69
N LEU A 13 3.74 8.52 -2.87
CA LEU A 13 3.66 7.51 -1.81
C LEU A 13 4.64 7.75 -0.67
N THR A 14 5.85 8.28 -0.95
CA THR A 14 6.86 8.53 0.09
C THR A 14 6.39 9.52 1.17
N PRO A 15 5.89 10.73 0.86
CA PRO A 15 5.41 11.64 1.89
C PRO A 15 4.20 11.06 2.64
N LEU A 16 3.32 10.32 1.95
CA LEU A 16 2.22 9.62 2.62
C LEU A 16 2.73 8.57 3.63
N VAL A 17 3.72 7.76 3.24
CA VAL A 17 4.35 6.76 4.11
C VAL A 17 4.97 7.41 5.34
N LEU A 18 5.69 8.52 5.17
CA LEU A 18 6.30 9.26 6.27
C LEU A 18 5.26 9.92 7.18
N ALA A 19 4.20 10.48 6.60
CA ALA A 19 3.11 11.08 7.35
C ALA A 19 2.36 10.05 8.22
N VAL A 20 2.05 8.86 7.66
CA VAL A 20 1.43 7.77 8.41
C VAL A 20 2.36 7.25 9.50
N PHE A 21 3.64 7.05 9.18
CA PHE A 21 4.65 6.63 10.17
C PHE A 21 4.76 7.63 11.33
N GLY A 22 4.92 8.93 11.03
CA GLY A 22 4.95 10.00 12.03
C GLY A 22 3.67 10.07 12.84
N GLY A 23 2.51 9.98 12.19
CA GLY A 23 1.20 9.96 12.86
C GLY A 23 1.05 8.80 13.84
N LEU A 24 1.49 7.59 13.48
CA LEU A 24 1.48 6.42 14.37
C LEU A 24 2.45 6.59 15.55
N LEU A 25 3.63 7.18 15.32
CA LEU A 25 4.57 7.50 16.41
C LEU A 25 4.00 8.55 17.38
N LEU A 26 3.36 9.60 16.86
CA LEU A 26 2.69 10.62 17.68
C LEU A 26 1.55 10.03 18.51
N ARG A 27 0.87 9.00 17.99
CA ARG A 27 -0.15 8.21 18.70
C ARG A 27 0.42 7.14 19.63
N ARG A 28 1.74 7.10 19.84
CA ARG A 28 2.47 6.10 20.65
C ARG A 28 2.34 4.65 20.15
N GLN A 29 1.88 4.44 18.93
CA GLN A 29 1.68 3.12 18.31
C GLN A 29 2.96 2.59 17.67
N ARG A 30 4.03 2.43 18.45
CA ARG A 30 5.39 2.13 17.94
C ARG A 30 5.47 0.83 17.14
N VAL A 31 4.82 -0.24 17.61
CA VAL A 31 4.82 -1.54 16.91
C VAL A 31 4.15 -1.43 15.55
N LEU A 32 3.01 -0.74 15.48
CA LEU A 32 2.32 -0.49 14.21
C LEU A 32 3.13 0.42 13.29
N ALA A 33 3.78 1.46 13.82
CA ALA A 33 4.63 2.36 13.03
C ALA A 33 5.81 1.60 12.41
N LEU A 34 6.53 0.80 13.21
CA LEU A 34 7.64 0.00 12.74
C LEU A 34 7.19 -1.08 11.75
N GLY A 35 6.08 -1.76 12.03
CA GLY A 35 5.49 -2.75 11.12
C GLY A 35 5.06 -2.15 9.77
N TRP A 36 4.43 -0.97 9.79
CA TRP A 36 4.10 -0.20 8.59
C TRP A 36 5.35 0.09 7.75
N LEU A 37 6.37 0.69 8.38
CA LEU A 37 7.59 1.08 7.68
C LEU A 37 8.35 -0.14 7.16
N LEU A 38 8.46 -1.19 7.97
CA LEU A 38 9.14 -2.43 7.60
C LEU A 38 8.46 -3.10 6.40
N ALA A 39 7.12 -3.19 6.38
CA ALA A 39 6.39 -3.78 5.27
C ALA A 39 6.65 -3.02 3.96
N VAL A 40 6.61 -1.68 4.00
CA VAL A 40 6.90 -0.83 2.83
C VAL A 40 8.35 -1.01 2.36
N LEU A 41 9.31 -1.06 3.28
CA LEU A 41 10.74 -1.26 2.96
C LEU A 41 11.00 -2.64 2.35
N VAL A 42 10.44 -3.71 2.94
CA VAL A 42 10.58 -5.08 2.44
C VAL A 42 10.03 -5.20 1.03
N ASN A 43 8.82 -4.70 0.78
CA ASN A 43 8.23 -4.74 -0.57
C ASN A 43 9.03 -3.90 -1.57
N SER A 44 9.48 -2.70 -1.18
CA SER A 44 10.29 -1.83 -2.04
C SER A 44 11.62 -2.47 -2.41
N LEU A 45 12.28 -3.12 -1.44
CA LEU A 45 13.51 -3.86 -1.66
C LEU A 45 13.27 -5.06 -2.57
N ALA A 46 12.21 -5.84 -2.34
CA ALA A 46 11.86 -6.98 -3.17
C ALA A 46 11.58 -6.57 -4.63
N VAL A 47 10.87 -5.45 -4.85
CA VAL A 47 10.68 -4.89 -6.21
C VAL A 47 12.02 -4.56 -6.86
N ARG A 48 12.95 -3.90 -6.13
CA ARG A 48 14.28 -3.54 -6.66
C ARG A 48 15.11 -4.77 -7.00
N VAL A 49 15.13 -5.76 -6.12
CA VAL A 49 15.86 -7.02 -6.32
C VAL A 49 15.31 -7.77 -7.53
N LEU A 50 13.99 -7.93 -7.63
CA LEU A 50 13.35 -8.62 -8.76
C LEU A 50 13.57 -7.88 -10.08
N LYS A 51 13.57 -6.54 -10.07
CA LYS A 51 13.92 -5.74 -11.25
C LYS A 51 15.34 -6.02 -11.73
N GLY A 52 16.30 -6.04 -10.81
CA GLY A 52 17.70 -6.33 -11.12
C GLY A 52 17.92 -7.78 -11.57
N ALA A 53 17.24 -8.74 -10.94
CA ALA A 53 17.41 -10.17 -11.22
C ALA A 53 16.74 -10.61 -12.53
N ILE A 54 15.57 -10.07 -12.86
CA ILE A 54 14.81 -10.49 -14.04
C ILE A 54 15.17 -9.65 -15.26
N GLY A 55 15.49 -8.36 -15.08
CA GLY A 55 15.98 -7.51 -16.17
C GLY A 55 15.01 -7.32 -17.34
N ARG A 56 13.71 -7.61 -17.16
CA ARG A 56 12.74 -7.62 -18.25
C ARG A 56 12.62 -6.25 -18.94
N GLU A 57 12.68 -6.27 -20.26
CA GLU A 57 12.45 -5.07 -21.08
C GLU A 57 11.00 -4.58 -21.00
N ARG A 58 10.78 -3.30 -21.32
CA ARG A 58 9.45 -2.68 -21.33
C ARG A 58 8.74 -2.92 -22.68
N PRO A 59 7.40 -2.78 -22.74
CA PRO A 59 6.67 -2.85 -24.00
C PRO A 59 7.20 -1.82 -25.01
N ALA A 60 7.29 -2.21 -26.28
CA ALA A 60 7.71 -1.33 -27.37
C ALA A 60 6.80 -0.08 -27.45
N GLY A 61 7.41 1.10 -27.56
CA GLY A 61 6.70 2.38 -27.55
C GLY A 61 6.40 2.95 -26.16
N ALA A 62 6.85 2.29 -25.08
CA ALA A 62 6.95 2.95 -23.78
C ALA A 62 7.90 4.14 -23.92
N ALA A 63 7.41 5.36 -23.66
CA ALA A 63 8.23 6.56 -23.75
C ALA A 63 9.41 6.45 -22.78
N GLU A 64 10.63 6.29 -23.29
CA GLU A 64 11.88 6.23 -22.50
C GLU A 64 12.00 7.45 -21.58
N LEU A 65 11.48 8.60 -22.02
CA LEU A 65 11.43 9.86 -21.27
C LEU A 65 10.60 9.79 -19.97
N VAL A 66 9.75 8.78 -19.80
CA VAL A 66 8.84 8.67 -18.64
C VAL A 66 9.31 7.60 -17.65
N THR A 67 10.10 6.60 -18.07
CA THR A 67 10.47 5.49 -17.19
C THR A 67 11.83 4.89 -17.52
N SER A 68 12.75 4.85 -16.55
CA SER A 68 14.01 4.10 -16.62
C SER A 68 13.92 2.76 -15.88
N GLY A 69 14.73 1.78 -16.29
CA GLY A 69 14.88 0.46 -15.65
C GLY A 69 13.86 -0.62 -16.03
N ALA A 70 14.09 -1.83 -15.52
CA ALA A 70 13.34 -3.05 -15.85
C ALA A 70 11.82 -2.92 -15.62
N SER A 71 11.03 -3.63 -16.43
CA SER A 71 9.56 -3.58 -16.40
C SER A 71 8.95 -4.37 -15.25
N PHE A 72 9.47 -5.57 -14.99
CA PHE A 72 8.93 -6.50 -13.99
C PHE A 72 9.63 -6.39 -12.62
N PRO A 73 8.89 -6.46 -11.49
CA PRO A 73 7.45 -6.25 -11.38
C PRO A 73 7.09 -4.75 -11.45
N SER A 74 5.79 -4.43 -11.59
CA SER A 74 5.34 -3.05 -11.59
C SER A 74 5.41 -2.44 -10.19
N GLY A 75 6.31 -1.47 -10.00
CA GLY A 75 6.47 -0.76 -8.73
C GLY A 75 5.25 0.09 -8.34
N HIS A 76 4.57 0.71 -9.31
CA HIS A 76 3.33 1.46 -9.06
C HIS A 76 2.20 0.56 -8.58
N ALA A 77 2.04 -0.62 -9.21
CA ALA A 77 1.02 -1.59 -8.80
C ALA A 77 1.31 -2.13 -7.38
N ALA A 78 2.56 -2.50 -7.13
CA ALA A 78 3.00 -2.99 -5.82
C ALA A 78 2.85 -1.91 -4.72
N GLY A 79 3.32 -0.68 -4.99
CA GLY A 79 3.22 0.44 -4.06
C GLY A 79 1.78 0.83 -3.75
N ALA A 80 0.94 0.95 -4.78
CA ALA A 80 -0.47 1.29 -4.61
C ALA A 80 -1.22 0.25 -3.75
N LEU A 81 -1.09 -1.04 -4.06
CA LEU A 81 -1.77 -2.08 -3.28
C LEU A 81 -1.26 -2.11 -1.83
N LEU A 82 0.06 -2.07 -1.61
CA LEU A 82 0.61 -2.19 -0.27
C LEU A 82 0.30 -0.96 0.59
N VAL A 83 0.61 0.24 0.12
CA VAL A 83 0.49 1.47 0.90
C VAL A 83 -0.98 1.80 1.17
N TYR A 84 -1.83 1.82 0.14
CA TYR A 84 -3.25 2.08 0.33
C TYR A 84 -3.97 0.93 1.05
N GLY A 85 -3.57 -0.32 0.79
CA GLY A 85 -4.12 -1.48 1.48
C GLY A 85 -3.84 -1.46 2.99
N LEU A 86 -2.57 -1.22 3.39
CA LEU A 86 -2.21 -1.05 4.79
C LEU A 86 -2.91 0.17 5.42
N LEU A 87 -3.02 1.28 4.67
CA LEU A 87 -3.68 2.49 5.18
C LEU A 87 -5.15 2.23 5.48
N LEU A 88 -5.86 1.55 4.56
CA LEU A 88 -7.24 1.12 4.78
C LEU A 88 -7.33 0.17 5.96
N TRP A 89 -6.41 -0.80 6.08
CA TRP A 89 -6.40 -1.73 7.20
C TRP A 89 -6.23 -1.03 8.56
N ILE A 90 -5.44 0.04 8.63
CA ILE A 90 -5.28 0.88 9.83
C ILE A 90 -6.52 1.75 10.09
N VAL A 91 -7.09 2.36 9.05
CA VAL A 91 -8.14 3.39 9.19
C VAL A 91 -9.54 2.80 9.35
N LEU A 92 -9.88 1.72 8.64
CA LEU A 92 -11.23 1.15 8.64
C LEU A 92 -11.75 0.74 10.04
N PRO A 93 -10.93 0.19 10.95
CA PRO A 93 -11.34 -0.08 12.34
C PRO A 93 -11.73 1.19 13.13
N LEU A 94 -11.24 2.36 12.73
CA LEU A 94 -11.50 3.63 13.42
C LEU A 94 -12.82 4.27 13.01
N VAL A 95 -13.44 3.77 11.95
CA VAL A 95 -14.67 4.31 11.37
C VAL A 95 -15.88 3.65 12.02
N ALA A 96 -16.49 4.34 12.98
CA ALA A 96 -17.61 3.82 13.76
C ALA A 96 -18.84 3.45 12.91
N ARG A 97 -19.16 4.23 11.86
CA ARG A 97 -20.36 4.01 11.04
C ARG A 97 -20.07 3.03 9.90
N ARG A 98 -20.78 1.90 9.88
CA ARG A 98 -20.66 0.84 8.85
C ARG A 98 -20.75 1.38 7.40
N ARG A 99 -21.65 2.33 7.15
CA ARG A 99 -21.80 2.95 5.82
C ARG A 99 -20.53 3.65 5.34
N TRP A 100 -19.89 4.44 6.20
CA TRP A 100 -18.67 5.18 5.85
C TRP A 100 -17.48 4.24 5.72
N ARG A 101 -17.42 3.19 6.54
CA ARG A 101 -16.42 2.12 6.40
C ARG A 101 -16.52 1.43 5.04
N ALA A 102 -17.72 1.12 4.58
CA ALA A 102 -17.93 0.53 3.25
C ALA A 102 -17.55 1.50 2.12
N VAL A 103 -17.96 2.77 2.21
CA VAL A 103 -17.60 3.81 1.23
C VAL A 103 -16.07 3.95 1.12
N LEU A 104 -15.35 4.00 2.24
CA LEU A 104 -13.88 4.11 2.23
C LEU A 104 -13.20 2.88 1.64
N ALA A 105 -13.69 1.68 1.97
CA ALA A 105 -13.16 0.44 1.40
C ALA A 105 -13.35 0.38 -0.12
N VAL A 106 -14.54 0.75 -0.60
CA VAL A 106 -14.84 0.79 -2.04
C VAL A 106 -13.99 1.87 -2.74
N ALA A 107 -13.94 3.08 -2.18
CA ALA A 107 -13.15 4.18 -2.75
C ALA A 107 -11.66 3.82 -2.84
N GLY A 108 -11.10 3.20 -1.80
CA GLY A 108 -9.73 2.72 -1.80
C GLY A 108 -9.47 1.60 -2.81
N GLY A 109 -10.38 0.64 -2.93
CA GLY A 109 -10.30 -0.41 -3.95
C GLY A 109 -10.36 0.14 -5.38
N VAL A 110 -11.26 1.11 -5.62
CA VAL A 110 -11.36 1.82 -6.91
C VAL A 110 -10.07 2.59 -7.23
N LEU A 111 -9.49 3.28 -6.25
CA LEU A 111 -8.23 3.99 -6.42
C LEU A 111 -7.09 3.04 -6.82
N ILE A 112 -6.92 1.93 -6.09
CA ILE A 112 -5.89 0.93 -6.40
C ILE A 112 -6.13 0.37 -7.80
N GLY A 113 -7.36 -0.02 -8.13
CA GLY A 113 -7.73 -0.51 -9.46
C GLY A 113 -7.43 0.49 -10.57
N ALA A 114 -7.76 1.77 -10.36
CA ALA A 114 -7.50 2.83 -11.33
C ALA A 114 -6.00 3.04 -11.58
N ILE A 115 -5.17 3.01 -10.53
CA ILE A 115 -3.71 3.10 -10.65
C ILE A 115 -3.17 1.91 -11.45
N VAL A 116 -3.57 0.69 -11.09
CA VAL A 116 -3.13 -0.57 -11.71
C VAL A 116 -3.49 -0.60 -13.20
N VAL A 117 -4.73 -0.28 -13.54
CA VAL A 117 -5.22 -0.23 -14.92
C VAL A 117 -4.49 0.87 -15.71
N SER A 118 -4.20 2.02 -15.10
CA SER A 118 -3.46 3.10 -15.77
C SER A 118 -2.10 2.64 -16.30
N ARG A 119 -1.43 1.68 -15.63
CA ARG A 119 -0.10 1.18 -16.05
C ARG A 119 -0.14 0.40 -17.35
N VAL A 120 -1.22 -0.35 -17.58
CA VAL A 120 -1.44 -1.10 -18.81
C VAL A 120 -1.91 -0.15 -19.92
N LEU A 121 -2.83 0.77 -19.62
CA LEU A 121 -3.35 1.73 -20.59
C LEU A 121 -2.27 2.70 -21.11
N LEU A 122 -1.34 3.11 -20.25
CA LEU A 122 -0.19 3.92 -20.63
C LEU A 122 0.89 3.12 -21.38
N ARG A 123 0.71 1.80 -21.56
CA ARG A 123 1.63 0.88 -22.24
C ARG A 123 3.06 0.87 -21.67
N VAL A 124 3.20 1.17 -20.38
CA VAL A 124 4.50 1.21 -19.68
C VAL A 124 4.84 -0.10 -18.97
N HIS A 125 3.87 -1.01 -18.83
CA HIS A 125 4.00 -2.33 -18.24
C HIS A 125 3.14 -3.35 -18.98
N PHE A 126 3.60 -4.61 -19.04
CA PHE A 126 2.76 -5.73 -19.42
C PHE A 126 1.78 -6.07 -18.28
N VAL A 127 0.66 -6.72 -18.62
CA VAL A 127 -0.31 -7.22 -17.63
C VAL A 127 0.36 -8.12 -16.59
N SER A 128 1.31 -8.97 -17.01
CA SER A 128 2.09 -9.83 -16.12
C SER A 128 2.93 -9.03 -15.10
N ASP A 129 3.45 -7.86 -15.45
CA ASP A 129 4.25 -7.05 -14.53
C ASP A 129 3.37 -6.46 -13.43
N VAL A 130 2.16 -6.09 -13.81
CA VAL A 130 1.12 -5.58 -12.91
C VAL A 130 0.67 -6.69 -11.97
N VAL A 131 0.34 -7.87 -12.49
CA VAL A 131 -0.04 -9.04 -11.68
C VAL A 131 1.10 -9.43 -10.73
N GLY A 132 2.35 -9.47 -11.20
CA GLY A 132 3.52 -9.76 -10.35
C GLY A 132 3.70 -8.75 -9.22
N GLY A 133 3.48 -7.46 -9.51
CA GLY A 133 3.50 -6.40 -8.49
C GLY A 133 2.38 -6.55 -7.46
N LEU A 134 1.17 -6.89 -7.89
CA LEU A 134 0.03 -7.14 -7.01
C LEU A 134 0.22 -8.37 -6.13
N LEU A 135 0.75 -9.47 -6.67
CA LEU A 135 1.02 -10.68 -5.90
C LEU A 135 2.08 -10.44 -4.84
N LEU A 136 3.17 -9.75 -5.19
CA LEU A 136 4.22 -9.38 -4.24
C LEU A 136 3.67 -8.52 -3.10
N ALA A 137 2.98 -7.43 -3.44
CA ALA A 137 2.39 -6.53 -2.46
C ALA A 137 1.29 -7.19 -1.63
N GLY A 138 0.46 -8.03 -2.24
CA GLY A 138 -0.58 -8.81 -1.56
C GLY A 138 0.00 -9.78 -0.55
N PHE A 139 1.08 -10.49 -0.90
CA PHE A 139 1.80 -11.36 0.04
C PHE A 139 2.37 -10.56 1.22
N THR A 140 3.07 -9.46 0.97
CA THR A 140 3.61 -8.60 2.05
C THR A 140 2.50 -8.00 2.91
N LEU A 141 1.38 -7.58 2.31
CA LEU A 141 0.22 -7.05 3.03
C LEU A 141 -0.40 -8.11 3.94
N LEU A 142 -0.61 -9.33 3.45
CA LEU A 142 -1.14 -10.44 4.25
C LEU A 142 -0.21 -10.79 5.41
N LEU A 143 1.11 -10.84 5.16
CA LEU A 143 2.09 -11.10 6.21
C LEU A 143 2.08 -9.99 7.27
N ALA A 144 2.13 -8.73 6.86
CA ALA A 144 2.12 -7.59 7.77
C ALA A 144 0.83 -7.55 8.62
N THR A 145 -0.33 -7.73 7.99
CA THR A 145 -1.62 -7.70 8.69
C THR A 145 -1.92 -8.95 9.51
N GLY A 146 -1.27 -10.08 9.22
CA GLY A 146 -1.32 -11.28 10.06
C GLY A 146 -0.42 -11.21 11.29
N LEU A 147 0.72 -10.51 11.19
CA LEU A 147 1.67 -10.31 12.29
C LEU A 147 1.32 -9.12 13.19
N LEU A 148 0.64 -8.11 12.65
CA LEU A 148 0.28 -6.89 13.36
C LEU A 148 -1.21 -6.92 13.73
N ARG A 149 -1.55 -6.30 14.86
CA ARG A 149 -2.95 -6.05 15.24
C ARG A 149 -3.25 -4.58 15.05
N PRO A 150 -4.30 -4.20 14.29
CA PRO A 150 -4.63 -2.81 14.10
C PRO A 150 -5.21 -2.26 15.42
N TRP A 151 -4.90 -1.02 15.74
CA TRP A 151 -5.44 -0.35 16.91
C TRP A 151 -6.97 -0.29 16.83
N ARG A 152 -7.67 -0.71 17.88
CA ARG A 152 -9.12 -0.55 18.01
C ARG A 152 -9.45 0.48 19.10
N PRO A 153 -10.45 1.35 18.87
CA PRO A 153 -11.00 2.18 19.93
C PRO A 153 -11.55 1.26 21.04
N GLY A 154 -10.88 1.24 22.20
CA GLY A 154 -11.20 0.37 23.34
C GLY A 154 -10.04 -0.48 23.86
N ASP A 155 -8.93 -0.60 23.12
CA ASP A 155 -7.74 -1.38 23.54
C ASP A 155 -6.93 -0.69 24.67
N GLY A 156 -7.36 0.49 25.12
CA GLY A 156 -6.79 1.20 26.25
C GLY A 156 -7.90 1.61 27.20
N VAL A 157 -7.78 1.17 28.46
CA VAL A 157 -8.68 1.38 29.61
C VAL A 157 -9.77 0.31 29.76
N GLU A 158 -9.35 -0.86 30.27
CA GLU A 158 -10.19 -1.68 31.13
C GLU A 158 -10.26 -0.95 32.49
N TRP A 159 -11.23 -0.05 32.66
CA TRP A 159 -11.60 0.34 34.01
C TRP A 159 -12.24 -0.90 34.64
N GLU A 160 -11.49 -1.57 35.53
CA GLU A 160 -12.03 -2.52 36.49
C GLU A 160 -13.35 -1.94 37.00
N ARG A 161 -14.49 -2.55 36.64
CA ARG A 161 -15.79 -2.11 37.16
C ARG A 161 -15.82 -2.52 38.63
N PRO A 162 -15.73 -1.60 39.61
CA PRO A 162 -15.72 -1.97 40.99
C PRO A 162 -17.12 -1.76 41.54
N TRP A 163 -18.12 -2.50 41.02
CA TRP A 163 -19.30 -2.83 41.83
C TRP A 163 -20.24 -3.85 41.14
N PRO A 164 -20.58 -4.97 41.78
CA PRO A 164 -21.74 -5.77 41.42
C PRO A 164 -23.03 -5.05 41.86
N ARG A 165 -24.07 -5.08 41.02
CA ARG A 165 -25.44 -4.69 41.40
C ARG A 165 -26.08 -5.76 42.26
#